data_AF-A0A0Q6WG34-F1
#
_entry.id   AF-A0A0Q6WG34-F1
#
_cell.length_a   1.000
_cell.length_b   1.000
_cell.length_c   1.000
_cell.angle_alpha   90.00
_cell.angle_beta   90.00
_cell.angle_gamma   90.00
#
_symmetry.space_group_name_H-M   'P 1'
#
loop_
_entity.id
_entity.type
_entity.pdbx_description
1 polymer ?
#
loop_
_entity_poly.entity_id
_entity_poly.type
_entity_poly.pdbx_seq_one_letter_code
_entity_poly.pdbx_strand_id
1 'polypeptide(L)'
;MKKSLALALGTACALAQAQDRQGCSDAIEQALRAARPPAVGLGDLVSQHCKPWPPSVDRISAAVMGFRSNGKSPRGDAAWEVVVALLDARTLRPLHMRWTHVDSDALTGIDEYSFKLDTAAWQLTPQLRALGLRFHSSAYGSRYAEAYWGDELTLFVPDGAGLRAVMGTVTQARQQVASNGDNWQVAKLSLAMGRPGPAGWADIVVTEVGRAPQRWTYRYDGKAYGLSTKQEPFWAHYCCALSW
;
A
#
# COMPACT_ATOMS: atom_id res chain seq x y z
N MET A 1 55.83 45.05 11.52
CA MET A 1 54.37 44.77 11.53
C MET A 1 54.10 43.75 10.42
N LYS A 2 53.91 42.47 10.75
CA LYS A 2 53.65 41.38 9.80
C LYS A 2 52.14 41.18 9.67
N LYS A 3 51.58 41.29 8.45
CA LYS A 3 50.17 40.98 8.15
C LYS A 3 50.10 39.55 7.65
N SER A 4 49.41 38.68 8.40
CA SER A 4 49.13 37.30 8.02
C SER A 4 47.90 37.26 7.11
N LEU A 5 48.06 36.67 5.91
CA LEU A 5 46.98 36.40 4.96
C LEU A 5 46.42 35.00 5.28
N ALA A 6 45.17 34.90 5.71
CA ALA A 6 44.50 33.62 5.95
C ALA A 6 43.80 33.18 4.66
N LEU A 7 44.25 32.05 4.12
CA LEU A 7 43.67 31.39 2.94
C LEU A 7 42.55 30.45 3.42
N ALA A 8 41.30 30.79 3.16
CA ALA A 8 40.16 29.92 3.45
C ALA A 8 39.96 28.92 2.29
N LEU A 9 40.29 27.64 2.52
CA LEU A 9 39.88 26.55 1.63
C LEU A 9 38.38 26.27 1.84
N GLY A 10 37.56 26.60 0.85
CA GLY A 10 36.16 26.19 0.79
C GLY A 10 36.04 24.74 0.35
N THR A 11 35.68 23.86 1.28
CA THR A 11 35.32 22.46 0.99
C THR A 11 33.94 22.46 0.34
N ALA A 12 33.87 22.27 -0.98
CA ALA A 12 32.62 22.03 -1.68
C ALA A 12 32.11 20.61 -1.31
N CYS A 13 31.17 20.54 -0.37
CA CYS A 13 30.40 19.33 -0.15
C CYS A 13 29.54 19.09 -1.39
N ALA A 14 29.89 18.08 -2.18
CA ALA A 14 28.99 17.56 -3.22
C ALA A 14 27.72 17.05 -2.54
N LEU A 15 26.63 17.80 -2.68
CA LEU A 15 25.29 17.29 -2.40
C LEU A 15 25.03 16.18 -3.41
N ALA A 16 25.22 14.93 -3.00
CA ALA A 16 24.69 13.78 -3.70
C ALA A 16 23.16 13.89 -3.64
N GLN A 17 22.58 14.57 -4.63
CA GLN A 17 21.14 14.57 -4.86
C GLN A 17 20.75 13.21 -5.46
N ALA A 18 20.75 12.18 -4.63
CA ALA A 18 19.99 10.97 -4.89
C ALA A 18 18.67 11.09 -4.13
N GLN A 19 17.72 11.85 -4.70
CA GLN A 19 16.31 11.48 -4.54
C GLN A 19 16.10 10.18 -5.33
N ASP A 20 16.69 9.10 -4.82
CA ASP A 20 16.51 7.72 -5.29
C ASP A 20 15.01 7.46 -5.28
N ARG A 21 14.42 7.16 -6.44
CA ARG A 21 12.97 7.09 -6.66
C ARG A 21 12.32 6.12 -5.67
N GLN A 22 11.89 6.63 -4.52
CA GLN A 22 11.30 5.90 -3.40
C GLN A 22 12.00 4.56 -3.05
N GLY A 23 13.33 4.51 -3.19
CA GLY A 23 14.16 3.34 -2.91
C GLY A 23 14.18 2.24 -3.98
N CYS A 24 13.55 2.44 -5.14
CA CYS A 24 13.58 1.49 -6.25
C CYS A 24 14.74 1.80 -7.22
N SER A 25 15.44 0.76 -7.68
CA SER A 25 16.41 0.87 -8.77
C SER A 25 15.77 0.50 -10.12
N ASP A 26 16.32 1.03 -11.21
CA ASP A 26 15.87 0.67 -12.57
C ASP A 26 15.97 -0.84 -12.85
N ALA A 27 16.89 -1.54 -12.18
CA ALA A 27 17.04 -2.99 -12.31
C ALA A 27 15.83 -3.75 -11.70
N ILE A 28 15.23 -3.24 -10.62
CA ILE A 28 14.00 -3.81 -10.06
C ILE A 28 12.84 -3.60 -11.05
N GLU A 29 12.73 -2.40 -11.64
CA GLU A 29 11.70 -2.12 -12.65
C GLU A 29 11.84 -3.07 -13.84
N GLN A 30 13.05 -3.23 -14.38
CA GLN A 30 13.32 -4.13 -15.50
C GLN A 30 13.00 -5.59 -15.16
N ALA A 31 13.37 -6.06 -13.97
CA ALA A 31 13.06 -7.41 -13.52
C ALA A 31 11.55 -7.66 -13.45
N LEU A 32 10.78 -6.71 -12.92
CA LEU A 32 9.32 -6.81 -12.85
C LEU A 32 8.67 -6.73 -14.23
N ARG A 33 9.13 -5.82 -15.10
CA ARG A 33 8.66 -5.75 -16.50
C ARG A 33 8.91 -7.04 -17.27
N ALA A 34 10.02 -7.73 -17.02
CA ALA A 34 10.37 -9.01 -17.65
C ALA A 34 9.56 -10.18 -17.08
N ALA A 35 9.20 -10.13 -15.80
CA ALA A 35 8.41 -11.16 -15.13
C ALA A 35 6.88 -10.97 -15.26
N ARG A 36 6.43 -10.00 -16.06
CA ARG A 36 4.99 -9.74 -16.24
C ARG A 36 4.28 -10.91 -16.94
N PRO A 37 2.99 -11.16 -16.63
CA PRO A 37 2.17 -12.06 -17.42
C PRO A 37 2.07 -11.59 -18.88
N PRO A 38 2.00 -12.50 -19.87
CA PRO A 38 1.94 -12.12 -21.29
C PRO A 38 0.75 -11.20 -21.66
N ALA A 39 -0.36 -11.30 -20.93
CA ALA A 39 -1.56 -10.49 -21.15
C ALA A 39 -1.43 -9.04 -20.64
N VAL A 40 -0.40 -8.73 -19.84
CA VAL A 40 -0.22 -7.43 -19.21
C VAL A 40 0.58 -6.50 -20.12
N GLY A 41 -0.07 -5.44 -20.59
CA GLY A 41 0.53 -4.40 -21.42
C GLY A 41 0.99 -3.20 -20.58
N LEU A 42 2.30 -3.04 -20.42
CA LEU A 42 2.88 -1.98 -19.60
C LEU A 42 3.32 -0.76 -20.42
N GLY A 43 2.84 0.41 -20.04
CA GLY A 43 3.32 1.71 -20.49
C GLY A 43 4.31 2.32 -19.50
N ASP A 44 4.20 3.64 -19.33
CA ASP A 44 5.05 4.43 -18.45
C ASP A 44 4.86 4.03 -16.99
N LEU A 45 5.97 4.01 -16.24
CA LEU A 45 5.92 3.88 -14.79
C LEU A 45 5.39 5.18 -14.18
N VAL A 46 4.33 5.09 -13.37
CA VAL A 46 3.69 6.26 -12.74
C VAL A 46 3.95 6.34 -11.25
N SER A 47 4.10 5.20 -10.58
CA SER A 47 4.22 5.12 -9.12
C SER A 47 5.13 3.97 -8.75
N GLN A 48 6.00 4.14 -7.78
CA GLN A 48 6.84 3.05 -7.30
C GLN A 48 7.29 3.28 -5.88
N HIS A 49 7.48 2.21 -5.13
CA HIS A 49 8.05 2.26 -3.80
C HIS A 49 8.71 0.92 -3.44
N CYS A 50 9.97 0.94 -3.02
CA CYS A 50 10.74 -0.27 -2.68
C CYS A 50 11.39 -0.15 -1.31
N LYS A 51 11.43 -1.26 -0.56
CA LYS A 51 12.07 -1.34 0.76
C LYS A 51 12.59 -2.76 1.04
N PRO A 52 13.66 -2.92 1.83
CA PRO A 52 14.02 -4.22 2.39
C PRO A 52 12.87 -4.84 3.18
N TRP A 53 12.73 -6.16 3.10
CA TRP A 53 11.65 -6.91 3.73
C TRP A 53 12.12 -8.23 4.34
N PRO A 54 11.83 -8.52 5.62
CA PRO A 54 11.46 -7.56 6.65
C PRO A 54 12.52 -6.43 6.79
N PRO A 55 12.19 -5.26 7.36
CA PRO A 55 13.10 -4.10 7.38
C PRO A 55 14.49 -4.33 7.99
N SER A 56 14.67 -5.35 8.84
CA SER A 56 15.93 -5.71 9.48
C SER A 56 16.74 -6.79 8.73
N VAL A 57 16.24 -7.28 7.60
CA VAL A 57 16.84 -8.38 6.83
C VAL A 57 17.00 -7.95 5.38
N ASP A 58 18.25 -7.76 4.95
CA ASP A 58 18.56 -7.30 3.59
C ASP A 58 18.72 -8.45 2.59
N ARG A 59 17.77 -9.40 2.62
CA ARG A 59 17.77 -10.56 1.69
C ARG A 59 16.63 -10.52 0.70
N ILE A 60 15.55 -9.83 1.03
CA ILE A 60 14.38 -9.70 0.18
C ILE A 60 14.08 -8.22 0.06
N SER A 61 13.78 -7.76 -1.15
CA SER A 61 13.25 -6.43 -1.42
C SER A 61 11.76 -6.55 -1.69
N ALA A 62 10.95 -5.82 -0.94
CA ALA A 62 9.57 -5.58 -1.31
C ALA A 62 9.50 -4.42 -2.31
N ALA A 63 8.64 -4.54 -3.31
CA ALA A 63 8.40 -3.54 -4.31
C ALA A 63 6.90 -3.43 -4.60
N VAL A 64 6.43 -2.22 -4.83
CA VAL A 64 5.17 -1.94 -5.49
C VAL A 64 5.43 -0.98 -6.64
N MET A 65 4.84 -1.24 -7.81
CA MET A 65 4.95 -0.38 -8.98
C MET A 65 3.61 -0.30 -9.69
N GLY A 66 3.20 0.92 -10.07
CA GLY A 66 2.08 1.19 -10.94
C GLY A 66 2.57 1.67 -12.30
N PHE A 67 2.09 1.04 -13.37
CA PHE A 67 2.36 1.40 -14.75
C PHE A 67 1.07 1.87 -15.40
N ARG A 68 1.12 2.81 -16.34
CA ARG A 68 -0.03 3.03 -17.23
C ARG A 68 -0.29 1.74 -18.00
N SER A 69 -1.54 1.33 -18.11
CA SER A 69 -1.91 0.20 -18.96
C SER A 69 -1.89 0.65 -20.42
N ASN A 70 -1.31 -0.17 -21.29
CA ASN A 70 -1.47 0.00 -22.75
C ASN A 70 -2.81 -0.56 -23.23
N GLY A 71 -3.53 -1.30 -22.37
CA GLY A 71 -4.89 -1.72 -22.60
C GLY A 71 -5.85 -0.53 -22.47
N LYS A 72 -6.99 -0.61 -23.16
CA LYS A 72 -8.06 0.37 -22.98
C LYS A 72 -8.98 -0.12 -21.85
N SER A 73 -9.28 0.76 -20.91
CA SER A 73 -10.43 0.57 -20.02
C SER A 73 -11.70 0.38 -20.86
N PRO A 74 -12.66 -0.48 -20.45
CA PRO A 74 -13.95 -0.60 -21.13
C PRO A 74 -14.69 0.73 -21.30
N ARG A 75 -14.41 1.70 -20.41
CA ARG A 75 -15.02 3.05 -20.41
C ARG A 75 -14.20 4.10 -21.17
N GLY A 76 -13.00 3.74 -21.65
CA GLY A 76 -12.08 4.66 -22.29
C GLY A 76 -11.28 5.54 -21.32
N ASP A 77 -11.47 5.34 -20.01
CA ASP A 77 -10.73 6.01 -18.97
C ASP A 77 -9.27 5.51 -18.89
N ALA A 78 -8.43 6.22 -18.14
CA ALA A 78 -7.09 5.73 -17.83
C ALA A 78 -7.18 4.40 -17.07
N ALA A 79 -6.23 3.51 -17.30
CA ALA A 79 -6.08 2.29 -16.54
C ALA A 79 -4.60 2.08 -16.19
N TRP A 80 -4.36 1.28 -15.16
CA TRP A 80 -3.03 0.98 -14.66
C TRP A 80 -2.85 -0.51 -14.43
N GLU A 81 -1.62 -0.97 -14.65
CA GLU A 81 -1.16 -2.28 -14.23
C GLU A 81 -0.30 -2.10 -12.99
N VAL A 82 -0.71 -2.70 -11.88
CA VAL A 82 -0.01 -2.59 -10.61
C VAL A 82 0.59 -3.95 -10.25
N VAL A 83 1.84 -3.94 -9.85
CA VAL A 83 2.54 -5.12 -9.32
C VAL A 83 2.95 -4.89 -7.88
N VAL A 84 2.66 -5.86 -7.03
CA VAL A 84 3.26 -6.00 -5.70
C VAL A 84 4.16 -7.22 -5.75
N ALA A 85 5.40 -7.10 -5.27
CA ALA A 85 6.37 -8.18 -5.35
C ALA A 85 7.31 -8.25 -4.14
N LEU A 86 7.76 -9.46 -3.84
CA LEU A 86 8.91 -9.77 -3.03
C LEU A 86 9.98 -10.36 -3.95
N LEU A 87 11.16 -9.74 -3.99
CA LEU A 87 12.29 -10.14 -4.83
C LEU A 87 13.47 -10.55 -3.97
N ASP A 88 14.28 -11.50 -4.42
CA ASP A 88 15.59 -11.72 -3.82
C ASP A 88 16.46 -10.47 -4.03
N ALA A 89 17.01 -9.91 -2.96
CA ALA A 89 17.67 -8.60 -2.99
C ALA A 89 18.97 -8.59 -3.81
N ARG A 90 19.59 -9.77 -4.04
CA ARG A 90 20.87 -9.87 -4.77
C ARG A 90 20.66 -10.16 -6.25
N THR A 91 19.74 -11.06 -6.56
CA THR A 91 19.49 -11.52 -7.92
C THR A 91 18.34 -10.76 -8.60
N LEU A 92 17.54 -10.02 -7.83
CA LEU A 92 16.32 -9.35 -8.25
C LEU A 92 15.29 -10.30 -8.89
N ARG A 93 15.43 -11.61 -8.67
CA ARG A 93 14.45 -12.59 -9.11
C ARG A 93 13.20 -12.46 -8.25
N PRO A 94 12.00 -12.32 -8.84
CA PRO A 94 10.77 -12.35 -8.06
C PRO A 94 10.57 -13.71 -7.38
N LEU A 95 10.32 -13.66 -6.08
CA LEU A 95 9.99 -14.81 -5.24
C LEU A 95 8.47 -14.99 -5.17
N HIS A 96 7.77 -13.87 -4.94
CA HIS A 96 6.31 -13.79 -4.88
C HIS A 96 5.85 -12.52 -5.57
N MET A 97 4.80 -12.58 -6.38
CA MET A 97 4.23 -11.38 -6.98
C MET A 97 2.73 -11.50 -7.24
N ARG A 98 2.09 -10.34 -7.35
CA ARG A 98 0.72 -10.21 -7.82
C ARG A 98 0.64 -9.02 -8.77
N TRP A 99 0.12 -9.28 -9.97
CA TRP A 99 -0.30 -8.27 -10.92
C TRP A 99 -1.80 -8.04 -10.78
N THR A 100 -2.19 -6.80 -11.05
CA THR A 100 -3.51 -6.26 -10.77
C THR A 100 -3.82 -5.22 -11.84
N HIS A 101 -5.03 -5.22 -12.36
CA HIS A 101 -5.51 -4.19 -13.28
C HIS A 101 -6.40 -3.22 -12.52
N VAL A 102 -6.16 -1.92 -12.67
CA VAL A 102 -6.92 -0.87 -12.01
C VAL A 102 -7.48 0.09 -13.06
N ASP A 103 -8.80 0.12 -13.20
CA ASP A 103 -9.49 1.14 -13.96
C ASP A 103 -9.55 2.45 -13.16
N SER A 104 -9.34 3.59 -13.82
CA SER A 104 -9.65 4.89 -13.24
C SER A 104 -11.15 5.08 -13.15
N ASP A 105 -11.57 5.72 -12.07
CA ASP A 105 -12.93 6.23 -11.93
C ASP A 105 -12.94 7.54 -11.12
N ALA A 106 -14.14 8.02 -10.78
CA ALA A 106 -14.31 9.26 -10.02
C ALA A 106 -13.66 9.24 -8.62
N LEU A 107 -13.34 8.07 -8.09
CA LEU A 107 -12.76 7.86 -6.75
C LEU A 107 -11.36 7.24 -6.82
N THR A 108 -10.93 6.75 -7.98
CA THR A 108 -9.68 5.99 -8.17
C THR A 108 -8.78 6.64 -9.21
N GLY A 109 -7.65 7.14 -8.74
CA GLY A 109 -6.55 7.66 -9.54
C GLY A 109 -5.21 7.20 -8.97
N ILE A 110 -4.21 7.03 -9.84
CA ILE A 110 -2.84 6.68 -9.45
C ILE A 110 -1.88 7.76 -9.92
N ASP A 111 -1.11 8.31 -8.98
CA ASP A 111 0.03 9.21 -9.21
C ASP A 111 1.32 8.67 -8.56
N GLU A 112 2.39 9.47 -8.59
CA GLU A 112 3.69 9.09 -8.07
C GLU A 112 3.73 8.80 -6.56
N TYR A 113 2.72 9.21 -5.78
CA TYR A 113 2.65 9.03 -4.34
C TYR A 113 1.56 8.06 -3.89
N SER A 114 0.79 7.50 -4.82
CA SER A 114 -0.34 6.61 -4.53
C SER A 114 0.03 5.34 -3.79
N PHE A 115 1.21 4.76 -3.98
CA PHE A 115 1.60 3.51 -3.33
C PHE A 115 2.72 3.68 -2.31
N LYS A 116 2.54 3.09 -1.13
CA LYS A 116 3.59 3.01 -0.10
C LYS A 116 3.62 1.64 0.55
N LEU A 117 4.81 1.06 0.69
CA LEU A 117 4.97 -0.17 1.46
C LEU A 117 4.88 0.15 2.97
N ASP A 118 3.97 -0.54 3.65
CA ASP A 118 3.77 -0.42 5.09
C ASP A 118 4.82 -1.24 5.84
N THR A 119 5.55 -0.58 6.74
CA THR A 119 6.67 -1.17 7.46
C THR A 119 6.28 -1.73 8.83
N ALA A 120 5.00 -1.63 9.21
CA ALA A 120 4.51 -2.22 10.45
C ALA A 120 4.79 -3.74 10.53
N ALA A 121 4.92 -4.23 11.76
CA ALA A 121 5.23 -5.63 12.04
C ALA A 121 3.96 -6.50 12.05
N TRP A 122 3.40 -6.74 10.87
CA TRP A 122 2.25 -7.62 10.65
C TRP A 122 2.62 -9.11 10.81
N GLN A 123 3.04 -9.51 12.02
CA GLN A 123 3.39 -10.89 12.35
C GLN A 123 2.11 -11.70 12.58
N LEU A 124 1.63 -12.39 11.55
CA LEU A 124 0.35 -13.09 11.57
C LEU A 124 0.44 -14.44 12.29
N THR A 125 1.56 -15.15 12.14
CA THR A 125 1.90 -16.35 12.93
C THR A 125 3.38 -16.25 13.32
N PRO A 126 3.95 -17.10 14.20
CA PRO A 126 5.38 -17.01 14.52
C PRO A 126 6.32 -17.17 13.30
N GLN A 127 5.85 -17.79 12.21
CA GLN A 127 6.63 -18.03 11.00
C GLN A 127 6.21 -17.13 9.81
N LEU A 128 5.08 -16.43 9.90
CA LEU A 128 4.51 -15.68 8.79
C LEU A 128 4.32 -14.20 9.12
N ARG A 129 5.01 -13.34 8.37
CA ARG A 129 4.81 -11.89 8.38
C ARG A 129 4.18 -11.44 7.07
N ALA A 130 3.08 -10.72 7.14
CA ALA A 130 2.42 -10.16 5.95
C ALA A 130 3.10 -8.89 5.46
N LEU A 131 3.16 -8.74 4.15
CA LEU A 131 3.56 -7.49 3.47
C LEU A 131 2.36 -6.55 3.45
N GLY A 132 2.52 -5.34 4.00
CA GLY A 132 1.48 -4.33 3.93
C GLY A 132 1.68 -3.37 2.75
N LEU A 133 0.61 -3.07 2.04
CA LEU A 133 0.57 -2.05 0.99
C LEU A 133 -0.45 -0.97 1.39
N ARG A 134 -0.01 0.28 1.37
CA ARG A 134 -0.87 1.45 1.46
C ARG A 134 -1.20 1.96 0.07
N PHE A 135 -2.48 2.25 -0.16
CA PHE A 135 -2.96 2.93 -1.35
C PHE A 135 -3.64 4.25 -0.98
N HIS A 136 -3.25 5.30 -1.69
CA HIS A 136 -3.86 6.61 -1.67
C HIS A 136 -4.28 6.98 -3.09
N SER A 137 -5.57 7.19 -3.29
CA SER A 137 -6.09 7.63 -4.59
C SER A 137 -5.75 9.09 -4.84
N SER A 138 -5.24 9.40 -6.03
CA SER A 138 -5.02 10.76 -6.50
C SER A 138 -6.24 11.38 -7.19
N ALA A 139 -7.36 10.65 -7.25
CA ALA A 139 -8.59 11.18 -7.82
C ALA A 139 -9.07 12.40 -7.01
N TYR A 140 -9.40 13.47 -7.72
CA TYR A 140 -9.93 14.70 -7.12
C TYR A 140 -11.31 14.51 -6.44
N GLY A 141 -11.94 13.35 -6.63
CA GLY A 141 -13.27 13.05 -6.11
C GLY A 141 -14.38 13.83 -6.82
N SER A 142 -15.62 13.38 -6.65
CA SER A 142 -16.77 14.20 -7.00
C SER A 142 -16.88 15.38 -6.03
N ARG A 143 -17.20 16.58 -6.54
CA ARG A 143 -17.55 17.74 -5.70
C ARG A 143 -18.76 17.47 -4.79
N TYR A 144 -19.55 16.45 -5.11
CA TYR A 144 -20.74 16.01 -4.38
C TYR A 144 -20.57 14.58 -3.84
N ALA A 145 -19.35 14.14 -3.56
CA ALA A 145 -19.14 12.82 -2.98
C ALA A 145 -19.75 12.77 -1.56
N GLU A 146 -20.73 11.89 -1.35
CA GLU A 146 -21.40 11.69 -0.06
C GLU A 146 -20.59 10.79 0.89
N ALA A 147 -19.49 10.21 0.40
CA ALA A 147 -18.59 9.40 1.20
C ALA A 147 -17.16 9.38 0.62
N TYR A 148 -16.20 9.04 1.46
CA TYR A 148 -14.80 8.89 1.11
C TYR A 148 -14.15 7.86 2.02
N TRP A 149 -13.31 7.02 1.42
CA TRP A 149 -12.48 6.05 2.09
C TRP A 149 -11.05 6.28 1.63
N GLY A 150 -10.13 6.44 2.58
CA GLY A 150 -8.79 6.91 2.32
C GLY A 150 -7.74 6.10 3.05
N ASP A 151 -6.53 6.15 2.51
CA ASP A 151 -5.34 5.48 3.02
C ASP A 151 -5.59 4.01 3.30
N GLU A 152 -6.01 3.32 2.24
CA GLU A 152 -6.31 1.89 2.23
C GLU A 152 -5.07 1.09 2.59
N LEU A 153 -5.26 0.00 3.33
CA LEU A 153 -4.24 -0.97 3.68
C LEU A 153 -4.68 -2.34 3.18
N THR A 154 -3.84 -2.96 2.37
CA THR A 154 -3.96 -4.38 2.03
C THR A 154 -2.80 -5.16 2.65
N LEU A 155 -3.08 -6.28 3.31
CA LEU A 155 -2.07 -7.21 3.79
C LEU A 155 -1.97 -8.41 2.84
N PHE A 156 -0.76 -8.71 2.40
CA PHE A 156 -0.45 -9.84 1.53
C PHE A 156 0.39 -10.88 2.26
N VAL A 157 0.14 -12.16 1.96
CA VAL A 157 0.99 -13.27 2.37
C VAL A 157 1.53 -14.00 1.15
N PRO A 158 2.77 -14.52 1.20
CA PRO A 158 3.27 -15.47 0.22
C PRO A 158 2.35 -16.68 0.05
N ASP A 159 2.06 -17.05 -1.20
CA ASP A 159 1.29 -18.23 -1.57
C ASP A 159 1.85 -18.83 -2.86
N GLY A 160 2.75 -19.80 -2.74
CA GLY A 160 3.53 -20.31 -3.87
C GLY A 160 4.36 -19.20 -4.52
N ALA A 161 4.22 -19.00 -5.83
CA ALA A 161 4.83 -17.88 -6.55
C ALA A 161 4.00 -16.57 -6.47
N GLY A 162 2.82 -16.62 -5.86
CA GLY A 162 1.88 -15.52 -5.76
C GLY A 162 1.95 -14.75 -4.44
N LEU A 163 1.33 -13.57 -4.44
CA LEU A 163 0.95 -12.86 -3.21
C LEU A 163 -0.57 -12.88 -3.06
N ARG A 164 -1.06 -13.52 -2.00
CA ARG A 164 -2.48 -13.56 -1.68
C ARG A 164 -2.82 -12.45 -0.69
N ALA A 165 -3.76 -11.58 -1.06
CA ALA A 165 -4.34 -10.64 -0.12
C ALA A 165 -5.13 -11.42 0.94
N VAL A 166 -4.94 -11.05 2.21
CA VAL A 166 -5.62 -11.67 3.37
C VAL A 166 -6.40 -10.66 4.20
N MET A 167 -6.17 -9.37 4.02
CA MET A 167 -6.94 -8.31 4.67
C MET A 167 -6.98 -7.08 3.77
N GLY A 168 -8.13 -6.41 3.74
CA GLY A 168 -8.29 -5.05 3.25
C GLY A 168 -8.98 -4.21 4.33
N THR A 169 -8.45 -3.03 4.65
CA THR A 169 -9.16 -2.03 5.45
C THR A 169 -8.74 -0.61 5.07
N VAL A 170 -9.43 0.40 5.58
CA VAL A 170 -9.07 1.82 5.41
C VAL A 170 -8.44 2.34 6.69
N THR A 171 -7.74 3.48 6.62
CA THR A 171 -7.38 4.20 7.85
C THR A 171 -8.10 5.53 8.03
N GLN A 172 -8.81 5.98 7.02
CA GLN A 172 -9.68 7.13 7.10
C GLN A 172 -10.98 6.84 6.35
N ALA A 173 -12.10 7.26 6.93
CA ALA A 173 -13.37 7.23 6.25
C ALA A 173 -14.22 8.44 6.66
N ARG A 174 -15.06 8.91 5.74
CA ARG A 174 -16.13 9.85 6.05
C ARG A 174 -17.37 9.50 5.24
N GLN A 175 -18.54 9.70 5.84
CA GLN A 175 -19.82 9.50 5.18
C GLN A 175 -20.81 10.55 5.66
N GLN A 176 -21.61 11.07 4.73
CA GLN A 176 -22.69 11.99 5.02
C GLN A 176 -23.86 11.24 5.66
N VAL A 177 -24.36 11.76 6.79
CA VAL A 177 -25.43 11.11 7.58
C VAL A 177 -26.81 11.54 7.12
N ALA A 178 -26.93 12.76 6.60
CA ALA A 178 -28.19 13.33 6.12
C ALA A 178 -27.94 14.20 4.89
N SER A 179 -28.92 14.26 3.98
CA SER A 179 -28.84 14.96 2.68
C SER A 179 -28.71 16.49 2.76
N ASN A 180 -28.66 17.07 3.96
CA ASN A 180 -28.57 18.51 4.19
C ASN A 180 -27.14 19.09 4.21
N GLY A 181 -26.13 18.32 3.81
CA GLY A 181 -24.76 18.78 3.53
C GLY A 181 -23.80 18.87 4.72
N ASP A 182 -24.30 19.12 5.93
CA ASP A 182 -23.43 19.53 7.06
C ASP A 182 -23.13 18.42 8.08
N ASN A 183 -23.82 17.28 8.02
CA ASN A 183 -23.67 16.20 9.00
C ASN A 183 -22.82 15.05 8.45
N TRP A 184 -21.63 14.88 9.02
CA TRP A 184 -20.66 13.85 8.62
C TRP A 184 -20.31 12.90 9.78
N GLN A 185 -20.31 11.61 9.49
CA GLN A 185 -19.56 10.62 10.26
C GLN A 185 -18.13 10.59 9.73
N VAL A 186 -17.16 10.61 10.63
CA VAL A 186 -15.73 10.55 10.30
C VAL A 186 -15.09 9.51 11.19
N ALA A 187 -14.33 8.60 10.59
CA ALA A 187 -13.54 7.61 11.30
C ALA A 187 -12.07 7.77 10.92
N LYS A 188 -11.21 7.87 11.93
CA LYS A 188 -9.76 7.72 11.80
C LYS A 188 -9.38 6.45 12.52
N LEU A 189 -8.73 5.53 11.83
CA LEU A 189 -8.51 4.18 12.35
C LEU A 189 -7.01 3.93 12.55
N SER A 190 -6.71 3.27 13.66
CA SER A 190 -5.40 2.70 13.93
C SER A 190 -5.53 1.18 13.96
N LEU A 191 -4.49 0.50 13.51
CA LEU A 191 -4.44 -0.96 13.46
C LEU A 191 -3.28 -1.47 14.31
N ALA A 192 -3.49 -2.57 15.01
CA ALA A 192 -2.47 -3.24 15.79
C ALA A 192 -2.65 -4.75 15.74
N MET A 193 -1.54 -5.48 15.93
CA MET A 193 -1.59 -6.92 16.15
C MET A 193 -2.25 -7.21 17.52
N GLY A 194 -3.22 -8.10 17.50
CA GLY A 194 -3.87 -8.68 18.67
C GLY A 194 -3.24 -10.01 19.08
N ARG A 195 -3.95 -10.74 19.93
CA ARG A 195 -3.54 -12.09 20.34
C ARG A 195 -3.90 -13.11 19.25
N PRO A 196 -3.16 -14.23 19.15
CA PRO A 196 -3.56 -15.37 18.32
C PRO A 196 -5.00 -15.81 18.62
N GLY A 197 -5.81 -15.88 17.56
CA GLY A 197 -7.13 -16.49 17.58
C GLY A 197 -7.07 -18.03 17.47
N PRO A 198 -8.23 -18.70 17.41
CA PRO A 198 -8.31 -20.17 17.40
C PRO A 198 -7.59 -20.85 16.23
N ALA A 199 -7.47 -20.16 15.08
CA ALA A 199 -6.75 -20.67 13.91
C ALA A 199 -5.21 -20.54 14.03
N GLY A 200 -4.69 -20.03 15.15
CA GLY A 200 -3.25 -19.79 15.37
C GLY A 200 -2.72 -18.51 14.72
N TRP A 201 -3.57 -17.77 14.01
CA TRP A 201 -3.25 -16.45 13.43
C TRP A 201 -3.60 -15.36 14.43
N ALA A 202 -2.70 -14.38 14.60
CA ALA A 202 -2.91 -13.19 15.41
C ALA A 202 -4.09 -12.37 14.90
N ASP A 203 -5.05 -12.08 15.78
CA ASP A 203 -6.13 -11.15 15.48
C ASP A 203 -5.57 -9.78 15.06
N ILE A 204 -6.33 -9.01 14.29
CA ILE A 204 -5.97 -7.61 13.97
C ILE A 204 -7.00 -6.70 14.63
N VAL A 205 -6.53 -5.82 15.50
CA VAL A 205 -7.38 -4.91 16.26
C VAL A 205 -7.41 -3.57 15.54
N VAL A 206 -8.61 -3.15 15.14
CA VAL A 206 -8.88 -1.83 14.56
C VAL A 206 -9.50 -0.96 15.64
N THR A 207 -8.90 0.20 15.90
CA THR A 207 -9.37 1.16 16.90
C THR A 207 -9.66 2.50 16.23
N GLU A 208 -10.87 3.00 16.42
CA GLU A 208 -11.19 4.38 16.08
C GLU A 208 -10.49 5.33 17.04
N VAL A 209 -9.75 6.27 16.47
CA VAL A 209 -9.00 7.29 17.19
C VAL A 209 -9.94 8.44 17.54
N GLY A 210 -10.12 8.72 18.83
CA GLY A 210 -10.99 9.80 19.28
C GLY A 210 -11.25 9.79 20.78
N ARG A 211 -12.19 10.63 21.22
CA ARG A 211 -12.54 10.78 22.65
C ARG A 211 -13.25 9.56 23.24
N ALA A 212 -13.96 8.80 22.41
CA ALA A 212 -14.65 7.57 22.81
C ALA A 212 -14.26 6.44 21.83
N PRO A 213 -13.02 5.90 21.93
CA PRO A 213 -12.49 4.97 20.95
C PRO A 213 -13.30 3.68 20.95
N GLN A 214 -13.85 3.33 19.80
CA GLN A 214 -14.47 2.03 19.55
C GLN A 214 -13.42 1.07 18.99
N ARG A 215 -13.57 -0.22 19.29
CA ARG A 215 -12.62 -1.26 18.88
C ARG A 215 -13.34 -2.41 18.21
N TRP A 216 -12.73 -2.88 17.13
CA TRP A 216 -13.17 -4.03 16.37
C TRP A 216 -12.01 -5.00 16.19
N THR A 217 -12.35 -6.27 16.12
CA THR A 217 -11.38 -7.34 15.93
C THR A 217 -11.64 -8.01 14.60
N TYR A 218 -10.62 -8.06 13.77
CA TYR A 218 -10.56 -8.90 12.59
C TYR A 218 -9.95 -10.24 12.96
N ARG A 219 -10.61 -11.32 12.54
CA ARG A 219 -10.15 -12.70 12.77
C ARG A 219 -9.96 -13.42 11.46
N TYR A 220 -8.92 -14.24 11.41
CA TYR A 220 -8.65 -15.09 10.26
C TYR A 220 -9.61 -16.29 10.25
N ASP A 221 -10.32 -16.49 9.15
CA ASP A 221 -11.32 -17.56 8.98
C ASP A 221 -10.78 -18.83 8.30
N GLY A 222 -9.49 -18.87 8.01
CA GLY A 222 -8.85 -19.92 7.20
C GLY A 222 -8.45 -19.43 5.81
N LYS A 223 -9.06 -18.36 5.30
CA LYS A 223 -8.78 -17.75 4.00
C LYS A 223 -8.37 -16.29 4.10
N ALA A 224 -9.08 -15.49 4.89
CA ALA A 224 -8.86 -14.06 5.04
C ALA A 224 -9.29 -13.56 6.42
N TYR A 225 -8.95 -12.32 6.74
CA TYR A 225 -9.41 -11.60 7.91
C TYR A 225 -10.79 -10.99 7.65
N GLY A 226 -11.75 -11.30 8.52
CA GLY A 226 -13.07 -10.67 8.54
C GLY A 226 -13.40 -10.12 9.92
N LEU A 227 -14.33 -9.16 9.99
CA LEU A 227 -14.82 -8.63 11.25
C LEU A 227 -15.46 -9.75 12.09
N SER A 228 -15.10 -9.82 13.38
CA SER A 228 -15.68 -10.82 14.29
C SER A 228 -17.11 -10.49 14.74
N THR A 229 -17.65 -9.34 14.34
CA THR A 229 -18.96 -8.83 14.74
C THR A 229 -19.91 -8.83 13.55
N LYS A 230 -21.21 -9.07 13.82
CA LYS A 230 -22.27 -9.01 12.81
C LYS A 230 -22.69 -7.58 12.47
N GLN A 231 -22.49 -6.63 13.39
CA GLN A 231 -22.75 -5.22 13.13
C GLN A 231 -21.45 -4.59 12.66
N GLU A 232 -21.38 -4.31 11.37
CA GLU A 232 -20.23 -3.68 10.75
C GLU A 232 -20.33 -2.15 10.91
N PRO A 233 -19.21 -1.46 11.20
CA PRO A 233 -19.18 -0.02 11.17
C PRO A 233 -19.23 0.49 9.73
N PHE A 234 -19.68 1.73 9.53
CA PHE A 234 -19.89 2.31 8.19
C PHE A 234 -18.63 2.27 7.30
N TRP A 235 -17.45 2.36 7.91
CA TRP A 235 -16.17 2.33 7.20
C TRP A 235 -15.77 0.93 6.71
N ALA A 236 -16.37 -0.14 7.25
CA ALA A 236 -16.01 -1.52 6.92
C ALA A 236 -16.61 -1.99 5.60
N HIS A 237 -17.77 -1.45 5.20
CA HIS A 237 -18.48 -1.87 3.98
C HIS A 237 -17.74 -1.56 2.69
N TYR A 238 -16.80 -0.61 2.72
CA TYR A 238 -16.09 -0.20 1.52
C TYR A 238 -14.81 -1.00 1.30
N CYS A 239 -14.31 -1.71 2.32
CA CYS A 239 -12.96 -2.22 2.19
C CYS A 239 -12.85 -3.57 1.49
N CYS A 240 -12.55 -3.45 0.20
CA CYS A 240 -11.64 -4.23 -0.62
C CYS A 240 -11.75 -5.74 -0.41
N ALA A 241 -12.85 -6.30 -0.91
CA ALA A 241 -12.91 -7.71 -1.25
C ALA A 241 -11.82 -8.01 -2.30
N LEU A 242 -10.58 -8.28 -1.90
CA LEU A 242 -9.64 -9.13 -2.64
C LEU A 242 -9.39 -8.83 -4.15
N SER A 243 -9.77 -7.67 -4.70
CA SER A 243 -9.63 -7.37 -6.13
C SER A 243 -9.36 -5.89 -6.36
N TRP A 244 -8.07 -5.56 -6.27
CA TRP A 244 -7.41 -5.06 -7.45
C TRP A 244 -6.88 -6.28 -8.22
#